data_AF-A0A662Y370-F1
#
_entry.id   AF-A0A662Y370-F1
#
_cell.length_a   1.000
_cell.length_b   1.000
_cell.length_c   1.000
_cell.angle_alpha   90.00
_cell.angle_beta   90.00
_cell.angle_gamma   90.00
#
_symmetry.space_group_name_H-M   'P 1'
#
loop_
_entity.id
_entity.type
_entity.pdbx_description
1 polymer ?
#
loop_
_entity_poly.entity_id
_entity_poly.type
_entity_poly.pdbx_seq_one_letter_code
_entity_poly.pdbx_strand_id
1 'polypeptide(L)'
;MAINLAVFPPGRFERVASVIADPVQVDVIHKSLKSLRIMSTMEFFTRVGVNLLFCLRLYRVVGLVRGPTEHQRSSSYPKRNWMSVTFFFLFVVLLNIWVEESMRTSTLACQLHTECVVKAHRWTTLESDSLTQCPCLTLIDVDVGSKTYAEWMQPKNVTDKGTSFSSLTSLPDGLFDDMAELTFLFLGGHFRLQRLPSFNGLTNLKALTIAALVSLADLPAFDHQQHLERLVMVSLASIDSLPDLGALTQLTSLTSIDRGTWCCNGFLGECDLTNPMCGVHPLWRTPAASCLPANRTEKRATAATLAVIYKFTASVCREMFLPSSMDGLPTEAAMDQCNGMLYKQCDVPGYPEAMCYNARLMGITCSVSPFPIEMRRRQIQQGVGDACHLEYEAWLGCH
;
A
#
# COMPACT_ATOMS: atom_id res chain seq x y z
N MET A 1 -9.07 -0.92 18.25
CA MET A 1 -9.59 0.40 17.82
C MET A 1 -9.58 1.44 18.95
N ALA A 2 -9.95 1.07 20.19
CA ALA A 2 -9.99 2.02 21.33
C ALA A 2 -8.63 2.64 21.72
N ILE A 3 -7.52 1.90 21.60
CA ILE A 3 -6.18 2.37 21.98
C ILE A 3 -5.71 3.57 21.13
N ASN A 4 -6.00 3.57 19.82
CA ASN A 4 -5.53 4.61 18.90
C ASN A 4 -6.27 5.94 19.12
N LEU A 5 -7.58 5.88 19.41
CA LEU A 5 -8.40 7.07 19.70
C LEU A 5 -8.00 7.75 21.03
N ALA A 6 -7.32 7.02 21.92
CA ALA A 6 -6.81 7.57 23.17
C ALA A 6 -5.45 8.28 23.01
N VAL A 7 -4.71 7.99 21.93
CA VAL A 7 -3.35 8.52 21.69
C VAL A 7 -3.33 9.57 20.58
N PHE A 8 -4.09 9.36 19.51
CA PHE A 8 -4.09 10.23 18.33
C PHE A 8 -5.40 11.01 18.20
N PRO A 9 -5.36 12.27 17.72
CA PRO A 9 -6.56 12.99 17.31
C PRO A 9 -7.37 12.19 16.28
N PRO A 10 -8.72 12.32 16.27
CA PRO A 10 -9.58 11.58 15.36
C PRO A 10 -9.15 11.73 13.89
N GLY A 11 -8.97 10.60 13.19
CA GLY A 11 -8.61 10.57 11.77
C GLY A 11 -7.13 10.79 11.47
N ARG A 12 -6.29 11.17 12.45
CA ARG A 12 -4.83 11.33 12.25
C ARG A 12 -4.15 9.97 12.16
N PHE A 13 -4.47 9.05 13.07
CA PHE A 13 -3.91 7.71 13.05
C PHE A 13 -4.28 7.00 11.75
N GLU A 14 -5.54 7.02 11.34
CA GLU A 14 -6.00 6.33 10.14
C GLU A 14 -5.32 6.85 8.87
N ARG A 15 -5.11 8.17 8.76
CA ARG A 15 -4.39 8.78 7.64
C ARG A 15 -2.92 8.39 7.63
N VAL A 16 -2.23 8.51 8.78
CA VAL A 16 -0.81 8.15 8.92
C VAL A 16 -0.58 6.65 8.75
N ALA A 17 -1.39 5.82 9.41
CA ALA A 17 -1.32 4.37 9.33
C ALA A 17 -1.61 3.87 7.92
N SER A 18 -2.48 4.53 7.15
CA SER A 18 -2.68 4.14 5.75
C SER A 18 -1.48 4.38 4.83
N VAL A 19 -0.46 5.11 5.32
CA VAL A 19 0.80 5.38 4.63
C VAL A 19 1.94 4.51 5.15
N ILE A 20 1.92 4.19 6.45
CA ILE A 20 3.02 3.51 7.16
C ILE A 20 2.71 2.02 7.42
N ALA A 21 1.44 1.61 7.40
CA ALA A 21 1.08 0.22 7.60
C ALA A 21 1.75 -0.64 6.54
N ASP A 22 2.24 -1.81 6.98
CA ASP A 22 2.84 -2.79 6.10
C ASP A 22 1.87 -3.05 4.93
N PRO A 23 2.22 -2.60 3.71
CA PRO A 23 1.32 -2.70 2.58
C PRO A 23 1.05 -4.17 2.22
N VAL A 24 1.93 -5.09 2.61
CA VAL A 24 1.71 -6.55 2.49
C VAL A 24 0.54 -6.99 3.36
N GLN A 25 0.57 -6.64 4.65
CA GLN A 25 -0.50 -7.01 5.58
C GLN A 25 -1.82 -6.34 5.23
N VAL A 26 -1.79 -5.07 4.83
CA VAL A 26 -3.00 -4.35 4.40
C VAL A 26 -3.62 -5.02 3.18
N ASP A 27 -2.82 -5.39 2.17
CA ASP A 27 -3.32 -6.06 0.98
C ASP A 27 -3.87 -7.46 1.27
N VAL A 28 -3.15 -8.26 2.08
CA VAL A 28 -3.62 -9.59 2.52
C VAL A 28 -4.97 -9.48 3.25
N ILE A 29 -5.11 -8.51 4.14
CA ILE A 29 -6.37 -8.24 4.85
C ILE A 29 -7.45 -7.81 3.85
N HIS A 30 -7.15 -6.90 2.93
CA HIS A 30 -8.11 -6.42 1.94
C HIS A 30 -8.63 -7.54 1.05
N LYS A 31 -7.72 -8.39 0.55
CA LYS A 31 -8.04 -9.56 -0.28
C LYS A 31 -8.87 -10.58 0.49
N SER A 32 -8.53 -10.84 1.76
CA SER A 32 -9.29 -11.73 2.64
C SER A 32 -10.71 -11.20 2.89
N LEU A 33 -10.84 -9.93 3.25
CA LEU A 33 -12.15 -9.28 3.47
C LEU A 33 -12.98 -9.25 2.18
N LYS A 34 -12.35 -9.02 1.03
CA LYS A 34 -13.03 -9.03 -0.27
C LYS A 34 -13.51 -10.43 -0.65
N SER A 35 -12.74 -11.47 -0.37
CA SER A 35 -13.17 -12.87 -0.54
C SER A 35 -14.37 -13.25 0.34
N LEU A 36 -14.51 -12.62 1.51
CA LEU A 36 -15.68 -12.81 2.37
C LEU A 36 -16.92 -12.10 1.84
N ARG A 37 -16.77 -11.08 1.00
CA ARG A 37 -17.89 -10.31 0.46
C ARG A 37 -18.51 -11.03 -0.72
N ILE A 38 -19.84 -11.13 -0.71
CA ILE A 38 -20.60 -11.54 -1.89
C ILE A 38 -20.65 -10.35 -2.83
N MET A 39 -19.88 -10.40 -3.91
CA MET A 39 -19.73 -9.26 -4.84
C MET A 39 -20.63 -9.37 -6.07
N SER A 40 -21.14 -10.56 -6.38
CA SER A 40 -22.03 -10.77 -7.52
C SER A 40 -23.30 -11.54 -7.14
N THR A 41 -24.35 -11.35 -7.93
CA THR A 41 -25.59 -12.13 -7.83
C THR A 41 -25.33 -13.61 -8.02
N MET A 42 -24.44 -13.98 -8.95
CA MET A 42 -24.04 -15.37 -9.17
C MET A 42 -23.34 -15.96 -7.94
N GLU A 43 -22.43 -15.22 -7.33
CA GLU A 43 -21.75 -15.62 -6.09
C GLU A 43 -22.71 -15.77 -4.92
N PHE A 44 -23.71 -14.89 -4.83
CA PHE A 44 -24.80 -15.02 -3.85
C PHE A 44 -25.53 -16.34 -4.02
N PHE A 45 -26.03 -16.62 -5.22
CA PHE A 45 -26.79 -17.83 -5.49
C PHE A 45 -25.95 -19.10 -5.34
N THR A 46 -24.68 -19.08 -5.71
CA THR A 46 -23.78 -20.24 -5.49
C THR A 46 -23.52 -20.46 -4.00
N ARG A 47 -23.10 -19.43 -3.24
CA ARG A 47 -22.79 -19.60 -1.82
C ARG A 47 -24.03 -19.96 -1.00
N VAL A 48 -25.17 -19.30 -1.22
CA VAL A 48 -26.42 -19.60 -0.51
C VAL A 48 -26.99 -20.95 -0.97
N GLY A 49 -26.99 -21.21 -2.28
CA GLY A 49 -27.52 -22.44 -2.86
C GLY A 49 -26.78 -23.69 -2.40
N VAL A 50 -25.45 -23.65 -2.35
CA VAL A 50 -24.63 -24.78 -1.86
C VAL A 50 -24.87 -25.04 -0.37
N ASN A 51 -24.91 -24.00 0.46
CA ASN A 51 -25.21 -24.15 1.90
C ASN A 51 -26.63 -24.65 2.14
N LEU A 52 -27.62 -24.14 1.40
CA LEU A 52 -29.01 -24.60 1.50
C LEU A 52 -29.15 -26.06 1.08
N LEU A 53 -28.50 -26.46 -0.02
CA LEU A 53 -28.47 -27.85 -0.47
C LEU A 53 -27.81 -28.77 0.57
N PHE A 54 -26.73 -28.32 1.19
CA PHE A 54 -26.07 -29.05 2.27
C PHE A 54 -26.97 -29.21 3.50
N CYS A 55 -27.64 -28.14 3.94
CA CYS A 55 -28.62 -28.19 5.03
C CYS A 55 -29.79 -29.13 4.72
N LEU A 56 -30.34 -29.08 3.51
CA LEU A 56 -31.40 -29.99 3.07
C LEU A 56 -30.94 -31.46 3.07
N ARG A 57 -29.69 -31.72 2.64
CA ARG A 57 -29.11 -33.06 2.70
C ARG A 57 -28.91 -33.54 4.14
N LEU A 58 -28.37 -32.70 5.02
CA LEU A 58 -28.21 -33.03 6.43
C LEU A 58 -29.55 -33.31 7.12
N TYR A 59 -30.56 -32.48 6.86
CA TYR A 59 -31.91 -32.68 7.39
C TYR A 59 -32.49 -34.03 6.97
N ARG A 60 -32.35 -34.40 5.69
CA ARG A 60 -32.78 -35.72 5.18
C ARG A 60 -32.01 -36.87 5.82
N VAL A 61 -30.70 -36.72 6.01
CA VAL A 61 -29.87 -37.74 6.69
C VAL A 61 -30.29 -37.91 8.14
N VAL A 62 -30.50 -36.82 8.89
CA VAL A 62 -30.96 -36.87 10.28
C VAL A 62 -32.36 -37.49 10.38
N GLY A 63 -33.26 -37.18 9.42
CA GLY A 63 -34.57 -37.81 9.32
C GLY A 63 -34.49 -39.33 9.09
N LEU A 64 -33.53 -39.78 8.27
CA LEU A 64 -33.27 -41.20 8.04
C LEU A 64 -32.66 -41.91 9.27
N VAL A 65 -31.88 -41.20 10.09
CA VAL A 65 -31.27 -41.75 11.32
C VAL A 65 -32.25 -41.81 12.49
N ARG A 66 -33.23 -40.89 12.57
CA ARG A 66 -34.21 -40.83 13.68
C ARG A 66 -35.52 -41.59 13.43
N GLY A 67 -35.82 -42.01 12.21
CA GLY A 67 -37.06 -42.72 11.87
C GLY A 67 -36.98 -44.23 12.11
N PRO A 68 -38.10 -44.91 12.48
CA PRO A 68 -38.14 -46.36 12.54
C PRO A 68 -37.95 -46.94 11.13
N THR A 69 -37.13 -47.98 11.04
CA THR A 69 -36.64 -48.60 9.81
C THR A 69 -37.72 -49.44 9.13
N GLU A 70 -38.81 -48.83 8.69
CA GLU A 70 -39.85 -49.51 7.92
C GLU A 70 -40.25 -48.66 6.71
N HIS A 71 -39.51 -48.85 5.61
CA HIS A 71 -40.03 -49.20 4.28
C HIS A 71 -38.91 -49.02 3.27
N GLN A 72 -38.38 -50.16 2.85
CA GLN A 72 -37.53 -50.34 1.69
C GLN A 72 -38.20 -49.71 0.45
N ARG A 73 -37.63 -48.63 -0.10
CA ARG A 73 -37.85 -48.25 -1.51
C ARG A 73 -36.63 -47.58 -2.13
N SER A 74 -36.18 -48.25 -3.19
CA SER A 74 -35.25 -47.86 -4.27
C SER A 74 -34.23 -46.77 -3.94
N SER A 75 -32.96 -47.19 -3.84
CA SER A 75 -31.76 -46.36 -4.00
C SER A 75 -32.06 -45.05 -4.73
N SER A 76 -32.17 -43.94 -3.97
CA SER A 76 -32.35 -42.60 -4.52
C SER A 76 -31.08 -42.05 -5.17
N TYR A 77 -30.01 -42.85 -5.19
CA TYR A 77 -28.88 -42.63 -6.08
C TYR A 77 -29.27 -43.11 -7.49
N PRO A 78 -29.17 -42.25 -8.52
CA PRO A 78 -29.25 -42.74 -9.89
C PRO A 78 -28.21 -43.86 -10.04
N LYS A 79 -28.61 -44.99 -10.66
CA LYS A 79 -27.75 -46.14 -10.96
C LYS A 79 -26.34 -45.63 -11.30
N ARG A 80 -25.35 -46.01 -10.48
CA ARG A 80 -23.90 -45.75 -10.58
C ARG A 80 -23.48 -45.37 -12.01
N ASN A 81 -23.61 -44.09 -12.37
CA ASN A 81 -23.29 -43.63 -13.71
C ASN A 81 -21.79 -43.39 -13.73
N TRP A 82 -21.04 -44.46 -14.02
CA TRP A 82 -19.57 -44.46 -14.02
C TRP A 82 -18.98 -43.33 -14.86
N MET A 83 -19.66 -42.95 -15.95
CA MET A 83 -19.27 -41.83 -16.80
C MET A 83 -19.26 -40.50 -16.04
N SER A 84 -20.26 -40.25 -15.19
CA SER A 84 -20.34 -39.01 -14.39
C SER A 84 -19.28 -39.00 -13.28
N VAL A 85 -19.06 -40.14 -12.62
CA VAL A 85 -17.99 -40.27 -11.60
C VAL A 85 -16.61 -40.05 -12.23
N THR A 86 -16.36 -40.65 -13.39
CA THR A 86 -15.11 -40.52 -14.15
C THR A 86 -14.90 -39.07 -14.60
N PHE A 87 -15.96 -38.42 -15.09
CA PHE A 87 -15.91 -37.00 -15.47
C PHE A 87 -15.55 -36.11 -14.28
N PHE A 88 -16.24 -36.24 -13.13
CA PHE A 88 -15.91 -35.43 -11.96
C PHE A 88 -14.50 -35.70 -11.43
N PHE A 89 -14.05 -36.95 -11.46
CA PHE A 89 -12.69 -37.30 -11.08
C PHE A 89 -11.64 -36.66 -12.02
N LEU A 90 -11.83 -36.79 -13.34
CA LEU A 90 -10.98 -36.13 -14.33
C LEU A 90 -10.97 -34.62 -14.18
N PHE A 91 -12.14 -34.01 -13.97
CA PHE A 91 -12.26 -32.57 -13.76
C PHE A 91 -11.48 -32.12 -12.51
N VAL A 92 -11.58 -32.85 -11.40
CA VAL A 92 -10.80 -32.57 -10.18
C VAL A 92 -9.31 -32.71 -10.45
N VAL A 93 -8.87 -33.76 -11.14
CA VAL A 93 -7.45 -33.95 -11.50
C VAL A 93 -6.95 -32.80 -12.37
N LEU A 94 -7.67 -32.45 -13.43
CA LEU A 94 -7.33 -31.35 -14.33
C LEU A 94 -7.29 -30.00 -13.61
N LEU A 95 -8.23 -29.76 -12.68
CA LEU A 95 -8.22 -28.55 -11.85
C LEU A 95 -6.98 -28.49 -10.94
N ASN A 96 -6.60 -29.60 -10.30
CA ASN A 96 -5.40 -29.64 -9.46
C ASN A 96 -4.15 -29.37 -10.30
N ILE A 97 -4.01 -30.03 -11.45
CA ILE A 97 -2.90 -29.77 -12.39
C ILE A 97 -2.89 -28.31 -12.80
N TRP A 98 -4.04 -27.74 -13.16
CA TRP A 98 -4.14 -26.34 -13.57
C TRP A 98 -3.72 -25.37 -12.46
N VAL A 99 -4.19 -25.59 -11.24
CA VAL A 99 -3.85 -24.74 -10.08
C VAL A 99 -2.37 -24.85 -9.76
N GLU A 100 -1.83 -26.07 -9.72
CA GLU A 100 -0.44 -26.32 -9.35
C GLU A 100 0.52 -25.76 -10.39
N GLU A 101 0.26 -25.96 -11.69
CA GLU A 101 1.05 -25.35 -12.76
C GLU A 101 0.92 -23.82 -12.74
N SER A 102 -0.28 -23.27 -12.53
CA SER A 102 -0.48 -21.82 -12.42
C SER A 102 0.31 -21.22 -11.25
N MET A 103 0.38 -21.92 -10.11
CA MET A 103 1.19 -21.49 -8.97
C MET A 103 2.69 -21.59 -9.26
N ARG A 104 3.12 -22.69 -9.87
CA ARG A 104 4.52 -22.97 -10.18
C ARG A 104 5.09 -21.98 -11.20
N THR A 105 4.44 -21.80 -12.34
CA THR A 105 4.91 -20.90 -13.41
C THR A 105 4.96 -19.45 -12.94
N SER A 106 3.93 -18.99 -12.23
CA SER A 106 3.93 -17.63 -11.65
C SER A 106 5.02 -17.44 -10.61
N THR A 107 5.33 -18.49 -9.83
CA THR A 107 6.38 -18.41 -8.80
C THR A 107 7.76 -18.27 -9.43
N LEU A 108 8.02 -19.02 -10.50
CA LEU A 108 9.27 -18.94 -11.28
C LEU A 108 9.40 -17.60 -12.00
N ALA A 109 8.35 -17.12 -12.67
CA ALA A 109 8.37 -15.83 -13.39
C ALA A 109 8.69 -14.64 -12.45
N CYS A 110 8.16 -14.65 -11.23
CA CYS A 110 8.37 -13.58 -10.25
C CYS A 110 9.53 -13.85 -9.29
N GLN A 111 10.34 -14.89 -9.49
CA GLN A 111 11.42 -15.25 -8.55
C GLN A 111 12.49 -14.16 -8.44
N LEU A 112 12.69 -13.39 -9.51
CA LEU A 112 13.64 -12.27 -9.58
C LEU A 112 13.05 -10.94 -9.07
N HIS A 113 11.75 -10.90 -8.74
CA HIS A 113 11.02 -9.69 -8.36
C HIS A 113 10.56 -9.81 -6.90
N THR A 114 11.46 -9.53 -5.96
CA THR A 114 11.17 -9.58 -4.52
C THR A 114 10.13 -8.54 -4.08
N GLU A 115 9.99 -7.46 -4.85
CA GLU A 115 9.00 -6.40 -4.73
C GLU A 115 7.57 -6.85 -5.12
N CYS A 116 7.43 -7.98 -5.83
CA CYS A 116 6.13 -8.55 -6.15
C CYS A 116 5.64 -9.45 -5.00
N VAL A 117 4.84 -8.87 -4.12
CA VAL A 117 4.37 -9.52 -2.90
C VAL A 117 3.23 -10.49 -3.19
N VAL A 118 2.34 -10.14 -4.12
CA VAL A 118 1.20 -10.99 -4.49
C VAL A 118 1.24 -11.29 -5.98
N LYS A 119 1.27 -12.59 -6.29
CA LYS A 119 1.28 -13.11 -7.65
C LYS A 119 -0.16 -13.38 -8.10
N ALA A 120 -0.45 -13.20 -9.38
CA ALA A 120 -1.78 -13.45 -9.94
C ALA A 120 -2.08 -14.96 -10.14
N HIS A 121 -1.07 -15.83 -10.01
CA HIS A 121 -1.19 -17.29 -10.18
C HIS A 121 -1.84 -17.67 -11.52
N ARG A 122 -1.18 -17.31 -12.62
CA ARG A 122 -1.52 -17.73 -13.98
C ARG A 122 -0.57 -18.80 -14.49
N TRP A 123 -1.15 -19.72 -15.26
CA TRP A 123 -0.41 -20.59 -16.16
C TRP A 123 0.11 -19.74 -17.33
N THR A 124 1.41 -19.42 -17.31
CA THR A 124 2.09 -18.64 -18.35
C THR A 124 3.24 -19.44 -18.95
N THR A 125 3.49 -19.24 -20.24
CA THR A 125 4.68 -19.79 -20.92
C THR A 125 5.83 -18.81 -20.72
N LEU A 126 6.82 -19.17 -19.89
CA LEU A 126 8.04 -18.36 -19.76
C LEU A 126 8.84 -18.46 -21.06
N GLU A 127 9.04 -17.32 -21.73
CA GLU A 127 10.17 -17.16 -22.64
C GLU A 127 11.41 -16.81 -21.82
N SER A 128 12.51 -17.51 -22.07
CA SER A 128 13.80 -17.22 -21.44
C SER A 128 14.20 -15.76 -21.71
N ASP A 129 14.66 -15.07 -20.67
CA ASP A 129 15.15 -13.67 -20.64
C ASP A 129 14.14 -12.50 -20.60
N SER A 130 12.82 -12.72 -20.51
CA SER A 130 11.89 -11.58 -20.35
C SER A 130 11.69 -11.18 -18.88
N LEU A 131 12.09 -9.95 -18.54
CA LEU A 131 11.93 -9.32 -17.23
C LEU A 131 10.54 -8.70 -17.01
N THR A 132 9.65 -8.83 -17.99
CA THR A 132 8.33 -8.18 -18.04
C THR A 132 7.17 -9.16 -17.85
N GLN A 133 7.43 -10.48 -17.79
CA GLN A 133 6.39 -11.51 -17.71
C GLN A 133 5.91 -11.87 -16.29
N CYS A 134 6.40 -11.23 -15.22
CA CYS A 134 5.91 -11.52 -13.88
C CYS A 134 4.44 -11.07 -13.73
N PRO A 135 3.46 -11.99 -13.58
CA PRO A 135 2.06 -11.62 -13.44
C PRO A 135 1.80 -11.14 -12.01
N CYS A 136 2.28 -9.93 -11.71
CA CYS A 136 2.20 -9.34 -10.38
C CYS A 136 0.85 -8.65 -10.15
N LEU A 137 0.21 -8.95 -9.02
CA LEU A 137 -1.05 -8.34 -8.61
C LEU A 137 -0.82 -7.15 -7.67
N THR A 138 0.19 -7.25 -6.80
CA THR A 138 0.57 -6.26 -5.80
C THR A 138 2.08 -6.07 -5.81
N LEU A 139 2.53 -4.88 -6.22
CA LEU A 139 3.93 -4.47 -6.25
C LEU A 139 4.16 -3.44 -5.16
N ILE A 140 5.11 -3.76 -4.27
CA ILE A 140 5.49 -2.95 -3.12
C ILE A 140 7.00 -2.79 -3.19
N ASP A 141 7.45 -1.59 -3.51
CA ASP A 141 8.84 -1.21 -3.40
C ASP A 141 8.96 -0.09 -2.36
N VAL A 142 9.50 -0.45 -1.19
CA VAL A 142 9.67 0.48 -0.09
C VAL A 142 11.04 0.29 0.51
N ASP A 143 11.84 1.35 0.46
CA ASP A 143 13.09 1.41 1.19
C ASP A 143 12.83 1.90 2.64
N VAL A 144 12.30 1.01 3.48
CA VAL A 144 11.96 1.31 4.90
C VAL A 144 13.19 1.30 5.81
N GLY A 145 14.37 0.93 5.30
CA GLY A 145 15.39 0.31 6.15
C GLY A 145 16.83 0.60 5.77
N SER A 146 17.22 1.85 5.62
CA SER A 146 18.64 2.18 5.76
C SER A 146 19.05 2.15 7.23
N LYS A 147 19.94 1.23 7.60
CA LYS A 147 20.47 1.10 8.97
C LYS A 147 21.50 2.17 9.30
N THR A 148 22.06 2.84 8.28
CA THR A 148 23.13 3.83 8.44
C THR A 148 22.83 5.12 7.69
N TYR A 149 23.35 6.25 8.17
CA TYR A 149 23.18 7.55 7.51
C TYR A 149 23.83 7.57 6.11
N ALA A 150 24.96 6.86 5.93
CA ALA A 150 25.66 6.75 4.67
C ALA A 150 24.85 6.02 3.58
N GLU A 151 24.22 4.89 3.93
CA GLU A 151 23.31 4.15 3.03
C GLU A 151 22.05 4.97 2.70
N TRP A 152 21.58 5.81 3.63
CA TRP A 152 20.44 6.71 3.40
C TRP A 152 20.80 7.88 2.46
N MET A 153 22.03 8.38 2.54
CA MET A 153 22.52 9.52 1.74
C MET A 153 23.09 9.12 0.37
N GLN A 154 23.51 7.86 0.16
CA GLN A 154 24.12 7.37 -1.08
C GLN A 154 23.32 6.21 -1.70
N PRO A 155 22.30 6.50 -2.53
CA PRO A 155 21.59 5.47 -3.28
C PRO A 155 22.44 4.89 -4.41
N LYS A 156 22.33 3.57 -4.61
CA LYS A 156 22.98 2.85 -5.71
C LYS A 156 22.08 2.89 -6.95
N ASN A 157 22.65 3.16 -8.13
CA ASN A 157 21.93 3.03 -9.40
C ASN A 157 21.58 1.55 -9.64
N VAL A 158 20.29 1.20 -9.62
CA VAL A 158 19.83 -0.16 -9.95
C VAL A 158 19.51 -0.24 -11.44
N THR A 159 20.52 -0.13 -12.29
CA THR A 159 20.45 -0.64 -13.68
C THR A 159 20.78 -2.13 -13.75
N ASP A 160 21.45 -2.67 -12.74
CA ASP A 160 21.79 -4.10 -12.63
C ASP A 160 20.90 -4.78 -11.59
N LYS A 161 20.05 -5.70 -12.05
CA LYS A 161 19.14 -6.48 -11.21
C LYS A 161 19.93 -7.44 -10.31
N GLY A 162 19.77 -7.25 -9.01
CA GLY A 162 20.18 -8.23 -8.01
C GLY A 162 20.80 -7.60 -6.77
N THR A 163 20.02 -6.85 -5.99
CA THR A 163 20.15 -6.73 -4.53
C THR A 163 19.05 -5.79 -4.02
N SER A 164 18.28 -6.26 -3.03
CA SER A 164 17.37 -5.45 -2.22
C SER A 164 18.17 -4.49 -1.33
N PHE A 165 17.55 -3.37 -0.93
CA PHE A 165 18.03 -2.31 -0.01
C PHE A 165 18.81 -1.11 -0.60
N SER A 166 18.30 -0.44 -1.64
CA SER A 166 18.75 0.94 -1.91
C SER A 166 17.71 1.80 -2.63
N SER A 167 17.48 3.01 -2.11
CA SER A 167 16.64 4.06 -2.70
C SER A 167 16.90 4.25 -4.21
N LEU A 168 15.86 4.13 -5.04
CA LEU A 168 15.98 4.16 -6.49
C LEU A 168 16.31 5.56 -7.03
N THR A 169 17.12 5.61 -8.08
CA THR A 169 17.45 6.82 -8.85
C THR A 169 16.70 6.88 -10.18
N SER A 170 16.43 5.73 -10.80
CA SER A 170 15.72 5.60 -12.07
C SER A 170 14.99 4.25 -12.14
N LEU A 171 13.89 4.22 -12.89
CA LEU A 171 13.16 3.01 -13.28
C LEU A 171 13.22 2.86 -14.81
N PRO A 172 13.23 1.63 -15.35
CA PRO A 172 13.20 1.41 -16.79
C PRO A 172 11.92 1.96 -17.44
N ASP A 173 12.05 2.62 -18.60
CA ASP A 173 10.95 3.35 -19.26
C ASP A 173 9.76 2.45 -19.71
N GLY A 174 9.95 1.13 -19.78
CA GLY A 174 8.90 0.14 -20.11
C GLY A 174 8.55 -0.82 -18.97
N LEU A 175 8.91 -0.50 -17.72
CA LEU A 175 8.70 -1.41 -16.58
C LEU A 175 7.23 -1.81 -16.41
N PHE A 176 6.31 -0.89 -16.67
CA PHE A 176 4.87 -1.08 -16.42
C PHE A 176 4.05 -1.45 -17.66
N ASP A 177 4.67 -1.56 -18.84
CA ASP A 177 3.97 -1.73 -20.12
C ASP A 177 3.14 -3.03 -20.17
N ASP A 178 3.70 -4.12 -19.65
CA ASP A 178 3.06 -5.45 -19.65
C ASP A 178 2.42 -5.82 -18.29
N MET A 179 2.23 -4.85 -17.38
CA MET A 179 1.72 -5.08 -16.03
C MET A 179 0.21 -4.84 -15.90
N ALA A 180 -0.57 -5.30 -16.88
CA ALA A 180 -2.03 -5.11 -16.92
C ALA A 180 -2.79 -5.76 -15.74
N GLU A 181 -2.22 -6.78 -15.11
CA GLU A 181 -2.82 -7.44 -13.94
C GLU A 181 -2.56 -6.69 -12.63
N LEU A 182 -1.67 -5.68 -12.62
CA LEU A 182 -1.31 -4.97 -11.40
C LEU A 182 -2.51 -4.16 -10.88
N THR A 183 -2.89 -4.42 -9.64
CA THR A 183 -4.04 -3.75 -8.99
C THR A 183 -3.63 -2.82 -7.86
N PHE A 184 -2.48 -3.09 -7.22
CA PHE A 184 -1.94 -2.28 -6.13
C PHE A 184 -0.48 -1.94 -6.42
N LEU A 185 -0.17 -0.65 -6.46
CA LEU A 185 1.19 -0.14 -6.60
C LEU A 185 1.52 0.76 -5.41
N PHE A 186 2.54 0.38 -4.65
CA PHE A 186 3.11 1.20 -3.58
C PHE A 186 4.59 1.45 -3.88
N LEU A 187 4.96 2.73 -4.04
CA LEU A 187 6.34 3.17 -4.19
C LEU A 187 6.68 4.15 -3.07
N GLY A 188 7.70 3.83 -2.28
CA GLY A 188 8.02 4.61 -1.07
C GLY A 188 9.50 4.72 -0.74
N GLY A 189 9.93 5.89 -0.24
CA GLY A 189 11.32 6.07 0.26
C GLY A 189 12.38 6.27 -0.83
N HIS A 190 11.97 6.55 -2.07
CA HIS A 190 12.89 6.79 -3.19
C HIS A 190 13.19 8.29 -3.38
N PHE A 191 14.00 8.86 -2.49
CA PHE A 191 14.22 10.30 -2.41
C PHE A 191 14.91 10.92 -3.63
N ARG A 192 15.66 10.15 -4.42
CA ARG A 192 16.38 10.60 -5.62
C ARG A 192 15.67 10.28 -6.93
N LEU A 193 14.57 9.52 -6.89
CA LEU A 193 13.82 9.15 -8.08
C LEU A 193 13.16 10.40 -8.68
N GLN A 194 13.56 10.77 -9.90
CA GLN A 194 13.11 12.00 -10.54
C GLN A 194 11.92 11.81 -11.48
N ARG A 195 11.76 10.61 -12.05
CA ARG A 195 10.74 10.29 -13.03
C ARG A 195 10.21 8.87 -12.82
N LEU A 196 8.92 8.70 -13.04
CA LEU A 196 8.26 7.40 -13.09
C LEU A 196 7.99 7.02 -14.55
N PRO A 197 8.05 5.72 -14.90
CA PRO A 197 7.67 5.26 -16.23
C PRO A 197 6.16 5.38 -16.43
N SER A 198 5.72 5.22 -17.68
CA SER A 198 4.32 5.39 -18.06
C SER A 198 3.39 4.44 -17.30
N PHE A 199 2.20 4.91 -16.93
CA PHE A 199 1.16 4.06 -16.35
C PHE A 199 0.27 3.38 -17.40
N ASN A 200 0.52 3.55 -18.70
CA ASN A 200 -0.39 3.06 -19.75
C ASN A 200 -0.68 1.56 -19.67
N GLY A 201 0.31 0.74 -19.30
CA GLY A 201 0.11 -0.70 -19.12
C GLY A 201 -0.67 -1.09 -17.85
N LEU A 202 -0.79 -0.19 -16.86
CA LEU A 202 -1.46 -0.42 -15.57
C LEU A 202 -2.99 -0.23 -15.64
N THR A 203 -3.65 -0.94 -16.55
CA THR A 203 -5.07 -0.74 -16.88
C THR A 203 -6.04 -1.18 -15.78
N ASN A 204 -5.68 -2.16 -14.93
CA ASN A 204 -6.50 -2.63 -13.82
C ASN A 204 -6.12 -2.04 -12.46
N LEU A 205 -5.30 -0.99 -12.43
CA LEU A 205 -4.81 -0.39 -11.19
C LEU A 205 -5.97 0.18 -10.36
N LYS A 206 -6.09 -0.26 -9.10
CA LYS A 206 -7.15 0.14 -8.16
C LYS A 206 -6.64 1.04 -7.05
N ALA A 207 -5.40 0.85 -6.62
CA ALA A 207 -4.78 1.71 -5.63
C ALA A 207 -3.35 2.06 -6.03
N LEU A 208 -3.05 3.35 -5.94
CA LEU A 208 -1.72 3.90 -6.14
C LEU A 208 -1.32 4.68 -4.89
N THR A 209 -0.18 4.31 -4.30
CA THR A 209 0.43 5.07 -3.21
C THR A 209 1.87 5.41 -3.57
N ILE A 210 2.17 6.71 -3.52
CA ILE A 210 3.51 7.23 -3.76
C ILE A 210 3.90 8.06 -2.54
N ALA A 211 4.96 7.67 -1.84
CA ALA A 211 5.34 8.25 -0.56
C ALA A 211 6.83 8.61 -0.49
N ALA A 212 7.16 9.82 -0.07
CA ALA A 212 8.54 10.27 0.15
C ALA A 212 9.42 10.26 -1.13
N LEU A 213 8.81 10.49 -2.29
CA LEU A 213 9.52 10.74 -3.55
C LEU A 213 9.79 12.24 -3.71
N VAL A 214 10.68 12.77 -2.87
CA VAL A 214 10.87 14.23 -2.76
C VAL A 214 11.50 14.89 -3.99
N SER A 215 12.23 14.14 -4.83
CA SER A 215 12.84 14.62 -6.08
C SER A 215 11.99 14.36 -7.33
N LEU A 216 10.83 13.72 -7.19
CA LEU A 216 9.95 13.42 -8.31
C LEU A 216 9.41 14.72 -8.89
N ALA A 217 9.72 14.98 -10.16
CA ALA A 217 9.37 16.23 -10.81
C ALA A 217 7.88 16.26 -11.18
N ASP A 218 7.40 15.19 -11.81
CA ASP A 218 6.06 15.12 -12.37
C ASP A 218 5.49 13.69 -12.24
N LEU A 219 4.16 13.57 -12.25
CA LEU A 219 3.46 12.28 -12.33
C LEU A 219 3.12 11.94 -13.79
N PRO A 220 3.22 10.66 -14.20
CA PRO A 220 2.70 10.19 -15.48
C PRO A 220 1.20 10.43 -15.61
N ALA A 221 0.71 10.52 -16.85
CA ALA A 221 -0.71 10.69 -17.14
C ALA A 221 -1.55 9.50 -16.66
N PHE A 222 -2.81 9.78 -16.31
CA PHE A 222 -3.77 8.78 -15.81
C PHE A 222 -4.82 8.36 -16.84
N ASP A 223 -4.54 8.57 -18.13
CA ASP A 223 -5.51 8.47 -19.23
C ASP A 223 -6.24 7.10 -19.29
N HIS A 224 -5.59 6.03 -18.83
CA HIS A 224 -6.10 4.67 -18.87
C HIS A 224 -6.51 4.10 -17.50
N GLN A 225 -6.36 4.85 -16.40
CA GLN A 225 -6.59 4.39 -15.02
C GLN A 225 -8.04 4.55 -14.54
N GLN A 226 -9.01 4.11 -15.34
CA GLN A 226 -10.45 4.28 -15.03
C GLN A 226 -10.91 3.49 -13.80
N HIS A 227 -10.18 2.44 -13.43
CA HIS A 227 -10.46 1.58 -12.28
C HIS A 227 -9.81 2.03 -10.98
N LEU A 228 -9.09 3.16 -10.98
CA LEU A 228 -8.40 3.65 -9.80
C LEU A 228 -9.42 4.12 -8.75
N GLU A 229 -9.49 3.38 -7.64
CA GLU A 229 -10.39 3.65 -6.52
C GLU A 229 -9.71 4.53 -5.46
N ARG A 230 -8.38 4.42 -5.32
CA ARG A 230 -7.59 5.08 -4.27
C ARG A 230 -6.27 5.66 -4.80
N LEU A 231 -6.06 6.96 -4.58
CA LEU A 231 -4.79 7.64 -4.86
C LEU A 231 -4.27 8.33 -3.59
N VAL A 232 -3.07 7.95 -3.16
CA VAL A 232 -2.40 8.51 -1.98
C VAL A 232 -1.04 9.06 -2.38
N MET A 233 -0.84 10.35 -2.11
CA MET A 233 0.40 11.07 -2.39
C MET A 233 0.95 11.63 -1.09
N VAL A 234 2.19 11.31 -0.74
CA VAL A 234 2.80 11.74 0.52
C VAL A 234 4.20 12.29 0.29
N SER A 235 4.49 13.49 0.81
CA SER A 235 5.84 14.08 0.77
C SER A 235 6.38 14.21 -0.66
N LEU A 236 5.56 14.71 -1.59
CA LEU A 236 5.93 14.93 -3.01
C LEU A 236 6.35 16.38 -3.25
N ALA A 237 7.44 16.76 -2.57
CA ALA A 237 7.79 18.16 -2.37
C ALA A 237 8.16 18.94 -3.65
N SER A 238 8.61 18.25 -4.71
CA SER A 238 9.03 18.87 -5.97
C SER A 238 7.93 18.98 -7.01
N ILE A 239 6.78 18.33 -6.78
CA ILE A 239 5.67 18.34 -7.73
C ILE A 239 4.94 19.69 -7.65
N ASP A 240 4.95 20.40 -8.77
CA ASP A 240 4.34 21.72 -8.94
C ASP A 240 2.98 21.67 -9.65
N SER A 241 2.62 20.54 -10.23
CA SER A 241 1.37 20.35 -10.96
C SER A 241 0.98 18.87 -11.00
N LEU A 242 -0.32 18.62 -11.20
CA LEU A 242 -0.82 17.27 -11.38
C LEU A 242 -1.23 17.04 -12.85
N PRO A 243 -1.09 15.80 -13.36
CA PRO A 243 -1.70 15.40 -14.62
C PRO A 243 -3.22 15.46 -14.52
N ASP A 244 -3.90 15.36 -15.66
CA ASP A 244 -5.36 15.38 -15.68
C ASP A 244 -5.94 14.19 -14.89
N LEU A 245 -6.81 14.49 -13.94
CA LEU A 245 -7.50 13.50 -13.11
C LEU A 245 -8.88 13.13 -13.68
N GLY A 246 -9.26 13.67 -14.85
CA GLY A 246 -10.57 13.46 -15.45
C GLY A 246 -10.89 12.00 -15.79
N ALA A 247 -9.87 11.20 -16.11
CA ALA A 247 -10.02 9.77 -16.40
C ALA A 247 -10.34 8.92 -15.15
N LEU A 248 -10.10 9.44 -13.94
CA LEU A 248 -10.24 8.72 -12.66
C LEU A 248 -11.71 8.66 -12.19
N THR A 249 -12.58 8.08 -13.01
CA THR A 249 -14.04 8.08 -12.80
C THR A 249 -14.51 7.28 -11.58
N GLN A 250 -13.76 6.24 -11.17
CA GLN A 250 -14.08 5.38 -10.02
C GLN A 250 -13.42 5.83 -8.71
N LEU A 251 -12.76 7.00 -8.70
CA LEU A 251 -12.00 7.45 -7.53
C LEU A 251 -12.92 7.69 -6.32
N THR A 252 -12.67 6.91 -5.26
CA THR A 252 -13.39 6.95 -3.98
C THR A 252 -12.57 7.63 -2.88
N SER A 253 -11.25 7.62 -3.00
CA SER A 253 -10.33 8.22 -2.04
C SER A 253 -9.18 8.89 -2.77
N LEU A 254 -8.99 10.18 -2.49
CA LEU A 254 -7.82 10.95 -2.90
C LEU A 254 -7.25 11.62 -1.67
N THR A 255 -5.98 11.36 -1.36
CA THR A 255 -5.31 11.97 -0.21
C THR A 255 -3.97 12.52 -0.63
N SER A 256 -3.72 13.80 -0.31
CA SER A 256 -2.38 14.39 -0.38
C SER A 256 -1.94 14.81 1.01
N ILE A 257 -0.77 14.34 1.41
CA ILE A 257 -0.21 14.61 2.74
C ILE A 257 1.20 15.15 2.57
N ASP A 258 1.56 16.15 3.38
CA ASP A 258 2.93 16.67 3.47
C ASP A 258 3.44 17.25 2.13
N ARG A 259 3.08 18.52 1.89
CA ARG A 259 3.50 19.35 0.74
C ARG A 259 3.08 18.85 -0.64
N GLY A 260 2.26 19.67 -1.30
CA GLY A 260 2.08 19.69 -2.75
C GLY A 260 2.04 21.14 -3.18
N THR A 261 3.11 21.67 -3.80
CA THR A 261 3.17 23.10 -4.13
C THR A 261 2.07 23.49 -5.11
N TRP A 262 1.57 22.53 -5.90
CA TRP A 262 0.35 22.61 -6.71
C TRP A 262 -0.91 23.05 -5.94
N CYS A 263 -0.93 22.95 -4.60
CA CYS A 263 -2.02 23.46 -3.77
C CYS A 263 -2.08 24.99 -3.68
N CYS A 264 -0.97 25.69 -3.95
CA CYS A 264 -0.81 27.11 -3.63
C CYS A 264 0.01 27.91 -4.65
N ASN A 265 0.71 27.27 -5.57
CA ASN A 265 1.52 27.92 -6.61
C ASN A 265 0.71 28.44 -7.82
N GLY A 266 -0.61 28.37 -7.77
CA GLY A 266 -1.52 28.76 -8.86
C GLY A 266 -1.92 27.65 -9.83
N PHE A 267 -1.57 26.38 -9.59
CA PHE A 267 -2.07 25.25 -10.39
C PHE A 267 -3.60 25.09 -10.33
N LEU A 268 -4.18 25.17 -9.13
CA LEU A 268 -5.62 25.06 -8.88
C LEU A 268 -6.41 26.36 -9.11
N GLY A 269 -5.75 27.47 -9.41
CA GLY A 269 -6.38 28.79 -9.51
C GLY A 269 -5.41 29.92 -9.17
N GLU A 270 -5.82 30.81 -8.27
CA GLU A 270 -4.96 31.90 -7.81
C GLU A 270 -3.78 31.39 -6.98
N CYS A 271 -2.63 32.05 -7.13
CA CYS A 271 -1.44 31.73 -6.35
C CYS A 271 -1.54 32.37 -4.96
N ASP A 272 -1.32 31.57 -3.91
CA ASP A 272 -1.29 32.01 -2.53
C ASP A 272 -0.03 31.47 -1.82
N LEU A 273 1.05 32.25 -1.86
CA LEU A 273 2.31 31.90 -1.20
C LEU A 273 2.27 32.03 0.33
N THR A 274 1.18 32.55 0.90
CA THR A 274 0.99 32.57 2.37
C THR A 274 0.62 31.20 2.91
N ASN A 275 0.15 30.29 2.04
CA ASN A 275 -0.16 28.93 2.40
C ASN A 275 1.12 28.19 2.88
N PRO A 276 1.09 27.53 4.05
CA PRO A 276 2.27 26.85 4.61
C PRO A 276 2.83 25.77 3.68
N MET A 277 2.03 25.20 2.79
CA MET A 277 2.49 24.22 1.78
C MET A 277 3.50 24.82 0.79
N CYS A 278 3.46 26.13 0.53
CA CYS A 278 4.38 26.83 -0.36
C CYS A 278 5.60 27.43 0.36
N GLY A 279 5.57 27.55 1.70
CA GLY A 279 6.71 28.00 2.51
C GLY A 279 7.75 26.91 2.72
N VAL A 280 9.01 27.27 3.02
CA VAL A 280 10.14 26.32 3.18
C VAL A 280 9.76 25.12 4.05
N HIS A 281 9.95 23.90 3.53
CA HIS A 281 9.55 22.71 4.28
C HIS A 281 10.44 22.52 5.51
N PRO A 282 9.90 22.48 6.75
CA PRO A 282 10.70 22.37 7.96
C PRO A 282 11.58 21.12 7.99
N LEU A 283 11.07 20.03 7.40
CA LEU A 283 11.69 18.71 7.44
C LEU A 283 12.43 18.32 6.15
N TRP A 284 12.21 18.94 5.01
CA TRP A 284 12.96 18.56 3.79
C TRP A 284 13.91 19.66 3.34
N ARG A 285 13.84 20.84 4.00
CA ARG A 285 14.49 22.09 3.59
C ARG A 285 14.27 22.43 2.12
N THR A 286 13.18 21.93 1.54
CA THR A 286 12.83 22.23 0.15
C THR A 286 12.49 23.71 0.04
N PRO A 287 12.94 24.37 -1.04
CA PRO A 287 12.79 25.80 -1.20
C PRO A 287 11.32 26.20 -1.20
N ALA A 288 11.06 27.47 -0.86
CA ALA A 288 9.74 28.05 -1.03
C ALA A 288 9.30 27.96 -2.50
N ALA A 289 8.04 27.65 -2.73
CA ALA A 289 7.48 27.62 -4.08
C ALA A 289 7.36 29.03 -4.65
N SER A 290 7.51 29.16 -5.96
CA SER A 290 7.17 30.36 -6.70
C SER A 290 5.81 30.18 -7.39
N CYS A 291 5.09 31.28 -7.59
CA CYS A 291 3.89 31.26 -8.41
C CYS A 291 4.23 30.85 -9.85
N LEU A 292 3.38 30.02 -10.43
CA LEU A 292 3.44 29.69 -11.84
C LEU A 292 3.08 30.94 -12.69
N PRO A 293 3.68 31.14 -13.88
CA PRO A 293 3.47 32.35 -14.68
C PRO A 293 1.98 32.58 -15.05
N ALA A 294 1.50 33.82 -14.97
CA ALA A 294 0.08 34.11 -15.26
C ALA A 294 -0.35 33.79 -16.70
N ASN A 295 0.54 33.96 -17.69
CA ASN A 295 0.24 33.81 -19.12
C ASN A 295 0.53 32.40 -19.68
N ARG A 296 0.55 31.37 -18.82
CA ARG A 296 0.87 30.00 -19.22
C ARG A 296 -0.32 29.25 -19.84
N THR A 297 -0.01 28.37 -20.78
CA THR A 297 -0.94 27.38 -21.34
C THR A 297 -0.82 26.02 -20.67
N GLU A 298 0.31 25.75 -20.03
CA GLU A 298 0.65 24.47 -19.41
C GLU A 298 0.53 24.50 -17.88
N LYS A 299 0.50 23.32 -17.26
CA LYS A 299 0.39 23.13 -15.81
C LYS A 299 -0.86 23.79 -15.22
N ARG A 300 -1.96 23.88 -15.98
CA ARG A 300 -3.24 24.42 -15.50
C ARG A 300 -4.19 23.27 -15.25
N ALA A 301 -4.79 23.23 -14.06
CA ALA A 301 -5.80 22.22 -13.77
C ALA A 301 -6.98 22.35 -14.76
N THR A 302 -7.36 21.23 -15.37
CA THR A 302 -8.55 21.17 -16.22
C THR A 302 -9.82 21.32 -15.37
N ALA A 303 -10.96 21.62 -15.99
CA ALA A 303 -12.24 21.65 -15.30
C ALA A 303 -12.59 20.31 -14.62
N ALA A 304 -12.22 19.19 -15.25
CA ALA A 304 -12.42 17.86 -14.69
C ALA A 304 -11.52 17.63 -13.45
N THR A 305 -10.24 18.01 -13.54
CA THR A 305 -9.31 17.94 -12.40
C THR A 305 -9.78 18.81 -11.24
N LEU A 306 -10.23 20.04 -11.48
CA LEU A 306 -10.77 20.91 -10.44
C LEU A 306 -12.00 20.30 -9.77
N ALA A 307 -12.90 19.65 -10.52
CA ALA A 307 -14.06 18.97 -9.96
C ALA A 307 -13.65 17.78 -9.05
N VAL A 308 -12.63 17.01 -9.45
CA VAL A 308 -12.08 15.92 -8.64
C VAL A 308 -11.46 16.48 -7.35
N ILE A 309 -10.62 17.50 -7.44
CA ILE A 309 -9.99 18.10 -6.24
C ILE A 309 -11.05 18.69 -5.30
N TYR A 310 -12.08 19.35 -5.84
CA TYR A 310 -13.18 19.91 -5.06
C TYR A 310 -13.92 18.83 -4.24
N LYS A 311 -14.17 17.66 -4.86
CA LYS A 311 -14.77 16.49 -4.20
C LYS A 311 -13.96 16.00 -3.00
N PHE A 312 -12.63 16.19 -3.00
CA PHE A 312 -11.71 15.68 -1.98
C PHE A 312 -10.99 16.76 -1.18
N THR A 313 -11.54 17.98 -1.09
CA THR A 313 -11.01 19.09 -0.27
C THR A 313 -10.85 18.77 1.21
N ALA A 314 -11.47 17.68 1.70
CA ALA A 314 -11.29 17.13 3.04
C ALA A 314 -9.91 16.51 3.30
N SER A 315 -9.31 15.94 2.27
CA SER A 315 -8.13 15.07 2.35
C SER A 315 -6.96 15.55 1.49
N VAL A 316 -7.14 16.68 0.80
CA VAL A 316 -6.17 17.28 -0.13
C VAL A 316 -5.91 18.73 0.29
N CYS A 317 -4.66 19.17 0.19
CA CYS A 317 -4.24 20.57 0.41
C CYS A 317 -4.58 21.17 1.79
N ARG A 318 -4.75 20.33 2.82
CA ARG A 318 -5.25 20.78 4.13
C ARG A 318 -4.22 20.67 5.27
N GLU A 319 -3.40 19.62 5.25
CA GLU A 319 -2.47 19.32 6.33
C GLU A 319 -1.05 19.20 5.79
N MET A 320 -0.23 20.20 6.10
CA MET A 320 1.21 19.97 6.15
C MET A 320 1.42 19.07 7.36
N PHE A 321 2.24 18.01 7.26
CA PHE A 321 2.81 17.49 8.49
C PHE A 321 3.82 18.53 8.96
N LEU A 322 3.31 19.59 9.60
CA LEU A 322 4.13 20.28 10.56
C LEU A 322 4.69 19.16 11.43
N PRO A 323 6.02 19.07 11.58
CA PRO A 323 6.52 18.48 12.79
C PRO A 323 5.67 19.13 13.89
N SER A 324 4.95 18.35 14.70
CA SER A 324 5.11 18.66 16.12
C SER A 324 6.62 18.83 16.26
N SER A 325 7.06 20.00 16.71
CA SER A 325 8.44 20.52 16.80
C SER A 325 9.45 19.56 17.46
N MET A 326 9.41 18.29 17.10
CA MET A 326 9.66 17.10 17.91
C MET A 326 10.19 15.94 17.05
N ASP A 327 9.96 15.96 15.74
CA ASP A 327 10.55 15.01 14.79
C ASP A 327 11.38 15.80 13.77
N GLY A 328 12.69 15.83 13.97
CA GLY A 328 13.65 16.41 13.03
C GLY A 328 13.98 15.45 11.89
N LEU A 329 14.67 15.95 10.86
CA LEU A 329 15.35 15.10 9.89
C LEU A 329 16.28 14.10 10.60
N PRO A 330 16.41 12.86 10.09
CA PRO A 330 17.47 11.97 10.52
C PRO A 330 18.83 12.67 10.33
N THR A 331 19.57 12.83 11.42
CA THR A 331 20.98 13.22 11.39
C THR A 331 21.82 11.99 11.70
N GLU A 332 23.06 11.98 11.21
CA GLU A 332 24.00 10.90 11.49
C GLU A 332 24.08 10.59 12.99
N ALA A 333 24.31 11.62 13.81
CA ALA A 333 24.37 11.51 15.27
C ALA A 333 23.07 10.97 15.90
N ALA A 334 21.89 11.30 15.36
CA ALA A 334 20.62 10.83 15.91
C ALA A 334 20.29 9.39 15.47
N MET A 335 20.72 8.97 14.29
CA MET A 335 20.60 7.59 13.83
C MET A 335 21.59 6.67 14.54
N ASP A 336 22.82 7.14 14.80
CA ASP A 336 23.86 6.38 15.51
C ASP A 336 23.46 6.01 16.94
N GLN A 337 22.76 6.91 17.66
CA GLN A 337 22.21 6.59 18.98
C GLN A 337 21.27 5.37 18.95
N CYS A 338 20.53 5.23 17.85
CA CYS A 338 19.56 4.16 17.66
C CYS A 338 20.19 2.89 17.11
N ASN A 339 21.22 2.98 16.27
CA ASN A 339 21.90 1.84 15.65
C ASN A 339 20.91 0.83 15.04
N GLY A 340 19.84 1.35 14.40
CA GLY A 340 18.76 0.54 13.82
C GLY A 340 17.81 -0.16 14.80
N MET A 341 17.90 0.08 16.11
CA MET A 341 17.00 -0.50 17.10
C MET A 341 15.77 0.39 17.34
N LEU A 342 14.57 -0.18 17.24
CA LEU A 342 13.31 0.49 17.58
C LEU A 342 13.07 0.48 19.09
N TYR A 343 12.34 1.48 19.58
CA TYR A 343 11.86 1.61 20.97
C TYR A 343 12.93 1.82 22.06
N LYS A 344 14.20 1.78 21.67
CA LYS A 344 15.31 2.15 22.54
C LYS A 344 15.20 3.63 22.95
N GLN A 345 15.47 3.92 24.22
CA GLN A 345 15.59 5.30 24.71
C GLN A 345 16.82 5.98 24.09
N CYS A 346 16.66 7.24 23.72
CA CYS A 346 17.74 8.07 23.16
C CYS A 346 17.65 9.49 23.73
N ASP A 347 18.69 10.29 23.52
CA ASP A 347 18.84 11.59 24.16
C ASP A 347 18.79 12.73 23.14
N VAL A 348 17.90 13.70 23.36
CA VAL A 348 17.82 14.94 22.61
C VAL A 348 17.83 16.12 23.58
N PRO A 349 18.79 17.07 23.46
CA PRO A 349 18.86 18.23 24.35
C PRO A 349 17.54 19.00 24.39
N GLY A 350 17.04 19.26 25.60
CA GLY A 350 15.81 20.01 25.82
C GLY A 350 14.53 19.17 25.88
N TYR A 351 14.64 17.84 25.70
CA TYR A 351 13.50 16.93 25.81
C TYR A 351 13.75 15.87 26.91
N PRO A 352 12.74 15.60 27.76
CA PRO A 352 12.90 14.67 28.89
C PRO A 352 12.90 13.20 28.44
N GLU A 353 12.18 12.88 27.36
CA GLU A 353 12.06 11.53 26.82
C GLU A 353 12.15 11.60 25.31
N ALA A 354 12.93 10.70 24.72
CA ALA A 354 12.98 10.48 23.29
C ALA A 354 13.17 8.98 23.02
N MET A 355 12.68 8.55 21.86
CA MET A 355 12.65 7.13 21.49
C MET A 355 13.12 6.95 20.07
N CYS A 356 13.94 5.93 19.85
CA CYS A 356 14.31 5.47 18.54
C CYS A 356 13.08 4.93 17.81
N TYR A 357 12.68 5.63 16.75
CA TYR A 357 11.45 5.33 16.05
C TYR A 357 11.60 5.58 14.56
N ASN A 358 10.95 4.76 13.75
CA ASN A 358 10.82 5.01 12.32
C ASN A 358 9.60 5.90 12.08
N ALA A 359 9.82 7.21 12.09
CA ALA A 359 8.79 8.16 11.69
C ALA A 359 8.72 8.23 10.16
N ARG A 360 7.54 7.98 9.60
CA ARG A 360 7.20 8.32 8.19
C ARG A 360 8.12 7.66 7.13
N LEU A 361 8.50 6.40 7.34
CA LEU A 361 9.37 5.65 6.40
C LEU A 361 10.76 6.29 6.24
N MET A 362 11.24 6.99 7.27
CA MET A 362 12.61 7.52 7.33
C MET A 362 13.54 6.49 7.99
N GLY A 363 14.84 6.77 8.00
CA GLY A 363 15.77 6.00 8.83
C GLY A 363 15.37 6.03 10.31
N ILE A 364 15.67 4.95 11.03
CA ILE A 364 15.42 4.89 12.48
C ILE A 364 16.30 5.93 13.15
N THR A 365 15.66 6.95 13.72
CA THR A 365 16.32 8.09 14.35
C THR A 365 15.66 8.39 15.69
N CYS A 366 16.39 9.12 16.54
CA CYS A 366 15.86 9.57 17.80
C CYS A 366 14.72 10.57 17.59
N SER A 367 13.51 10.22 18.03
CA SER A 367 12.28 11.00 17.92
C SER A 367 11.87 11.49 19.30
N VAL A 368 11.53 12.78 19.43
CA VAL A 368 10.99 13.34 20.70
C VAL A 368 9.47 13.43 20.69
N SER A 369 8.82 12.77 19.72
CA SER A 369 7.37 12.72 19.61
C SER A 369 6.78 11.92 20.77
N PRO A 370 5.83 12.48 21.54
CA PRO A 370 5.22 11.75 22.66
C PRO A 370 4.23 10.67 22.18
N PHE A 371 3.72 10.78 20.95
CA PHE A 371 2.69 9.86 20.45
C PHE A 371 3.19 8.43 20.28
N PRO A 372 4.34 8.16 19.61
CA PRO A 372 4.89 6.82 19.52
C PRO A 372 5.25 6.23 20.88
N ILE A 373 5.79 7.05 21.80
CA ILE A 373 6.18 6.64 23.15
C ILE A 373 4.95 6.15 23.93
N GLU A 374 3.90 6.98 24.00
CA GLU A 374 2.65 6.63 24.68
C GLU A 374 1.95 5.44 24.03
N MET A 375 2.00 5.35 22.69
CA MET A 375 1.45 4.20 21.97
C MET A 375 2.18 2.90 22.37
N ARG A 376 3.51 2.90 22.42
CA ARG A 376 4.29 1.70 22.80
C ARG A 376 4.07 1.31 24.25
N ARG A 377 4.01 2.27 25.20
CA ARG A 377 3.65 2.01 26.60
C ARG A 377 2.32 1.26 26.72
N ARG A 378 1.30 1.70 25.97
CA ARG A 378 -0.02 1.05 25.98
C ARG A 378 -0.02 -0.32 25.29
N GLN A 379 0.76 -0.49 24.22
CA GLN A 379 0.95 -1.78 23.58
C GLN A 379 1.52 -2.81 24.55
N ILE A 380 2.55 -2.42 25.30
CA ILE A 380 3.16 -3.24 26.36
C ILE A 380 2.14 -3.58 27.45
N GLN A 381 1.45 -2.55 27.98
CA GLN A 381 0.46 -2.74 29.05
C GLN A 381 -0.70 -3.67 28.65
N GLN A 382 -1.13 -3.64 27.38
CA GLN A 382 -2.23 -4.45 26.88
C GLN A 382 -1.80 -5.79 26.28
N GLY A 383 -0.49 -6.05 26.17
CA GLY A 383 0.05 -7.25 25.54
C GLY A 383 -0.31 -7.37 24.06
N VAL A 384 -0.32 -6.26 23.32
CA VAL A 384 -0.68 -6.21 21.89
C VAL A 384 0.48 -5.72 21.03
N GLY A 385 0.69 -6.35 19.87
CA GLY A 385 1.81 -6.05 18.97
C GLY A 385 3.03 -6.92 19.28
N ASP A 386 4.22 -6.45 18.87
CA ASP A 386 5.47 -7.18 19.08
C ASP A 386 5.81 -7.28 20.57
N ALA A 387 6.33 -8.43 20.98
CA ALA A 387 6.83 -8.64 22.33
C ALA A 387 7.86 -7.56 22.69
N CYS A 388 7.78 -7.03 23.91
CA CYS A 388 8.70 -6.01 24.36
C CYS A 388 10.03 -6.62 24.80
N HIS A 389 11.11 -5.89 24.56
CA HIS A 389 12.44 -6.30 24.96
C HIS A 389 12.84 -5.64 26.28
N LEU A 390 13.07 -6.47 27.31
CA LEU A 390 13.42 -6.00 28.66
C LEU A 390 14.66 -5.09 28.69
N GLU A 391 15.65 -5.36 27.84
CA GLU A 391 16.93 -4.65 27.87
C GLU A 391 16.81 -3.15 27.51
N TYR A 392 15.95 -2.81 26.55
CA TYR A 392 15.86 -1.44 26.02
C TYR A 392 14.45 -0.85 26.04
N GLU A 393 13.43 -1.61 26.45
CA GLU A 393 12.04 -1.14 26.60
C GLU A 393 11.55 -1.15 28.05
N ALA A 394 12.39 -1.47 29.04
CA ALA A 394 12.00 -1.41 30.46
C ALA A 394 11.48 -0.01 30.87
N TRP A 395 12.04 1.05 30.30
CA TRP A 395 11.60 2.44 30.51
C TRP A 395 10.19 2.74 29.99
N LEU A 396 9.64 1.86 29.14
CA LEU A 396 8.27 1.90 28.63
C LEU A 396 7.31 1.00 29.44
N GLY A 397 7.78 0.35 30.51
CA GLY A 397 6.98 -0.53 31.36
C GLY A 397 7.01 -2.01 30.94
N CYS A 398 8.02 -2.43 30.18
CA CYS A 398 8.26 -3.85 29.90
C CYS A 398 8.78 -4.57 31.16
N HIS A 399 8.13 -5.67 31.55
CA HIS A 399 8.42 -6.42 32.77
C HIS A 399 8.43 -7.92 32.54
#